data_AF-A0A936ALU7-F1
#
_entry.id   AF-A0A936ALU7-F1
#
_cell.length_a   1.000
_cell.length_b   1.000
_cell.length_c   1.000
_cell.angle_alpha   90.00
_cell.angle_beta   90.00
_cell.angle_gamma   90.00
#
_symmetry.space_group_name_H-M   'P 1'
#
loop_
_entity.id
_entity.type
_entity.pdbx_description
1 polymer ?
#
loop_
_entity_poly.entity_id
_entity_poly.type
_entity_poly.pdbx_seq_one_letter_code
_entity_poly.pdbx_strand_id
1 'polypeptide(L)'
;MKYDDGSKMHLGDIVRVPTPDGNKEARVVMLGDSRDHLELDPDFIEWIVRDNILASTSIFVEWLGANPFAHKNPKFAPVGNYMSTTVDEHIHFVSRAAAQLFNQADR
;
A
#
# COMPACT_ATOMS: atom_id res chain seq x y z
N MET A 1 -12.10 -3.28 -2.80
CA MET A 1 -11.56 -3.70 -1.50
C MET A 1 -12.11 -2.78 -0.41
N LYS A 2 -12.21 -3.25 0.84
CA LYS A 2 -12.77 -2.51 1.97
C LYS A 2 -11.93 -2.75 3.22
N TYR A 3 -11.93 -1.79 4.14
CA TYR A 3 -11.48 -2.00 5.51
C TYR A 3 -12.48 -2.86 6.29
N ASP A 4 -12.10 -3.31 7.48
CA ASP A 4 -12.95 -4.11 8.37
C ASP A 4 -14.25 -3.37 8.77
N ASP A 5 -14.19 -2.04 8.94
CA ASP A 5 -15.36 -1.20 9.18
C ASP A 5 -16.32 -1.08 7.98
N GLY A 6 -16.01 -1.75 6.87
CA GLY A 6 -16.79 -1.77 5.63
C GLY A 6 -16.57 -0.55 4.73
N SER A 7 -15.78 0.44 5.15
CA SER A 7 -15.45 1.61 4.34
C SER A 7 -14.57 1.23 3.16
N LYS A 8 -14.74 1.93 2.03
CA LYS A 8 -13.99 1.64 0.82
C LYS A 8 -12.56 2.14 0.96
N MET A 9 -11.61 1.25 0.68
CA MET A 9 -10.20 1.59 0.63
C MET A 9 -9.84 2.17 -0.74
N HIS A 10 -8.94 3.15 -0.74
CA HIS A 10 -8.49 3.85 -1.93
C HIS A 10 -6.95 3.89 -1.97
N LEU A 11 -6.43 3.98 -3.18
CA LEU A 11 -5.03 4.31 -3.39
C LEU A 11 -4.70 5.67 -2.74
N GLY A 12 -3.53 5.75 -2.12
CA GLY A 12 -3.07 6.94 -1.40
C GLY A 12 -3.58 7.05 0.04
N ASP A 13 -4.43 6.13 0.50
CA ASP A 13 -4.83 6.08 1.91
C ASP A 13 -3.61 5.91 2.81
N ILE A 14 -3.58 6.67 3.91
CA ILE A 14 -2.62 6.45 4.98
C ILE A 14 -3.26 5.49 5.98
N VAL A 15 -2.55 4.41 6.26
CA VAL A 15 -2.97 3.33 7.16
C VAL A 15 -1.94 3.12 8.25
N ARG A 16 -2.38 2.61 9.40
CA ARG A 16 -1.52 2.04 10.43
C ARG A 16 -1.43 0.54 10.22
N VAL A 17 -0.20 0.06 10.15
CA VAL A 17 0.12 -1.36 10.01
C VAL A 17 0.88 -1.82 11.24
N PRO A 18 0.51 -2.94 11.87
CA PRO A 18 1.23 -3.48 13.01
C PRO A 18 2.62 -3.97 12.61
N THR A 19 3.60 -3.68 13.46
CA THR A 19 5.00 -4.11 13.29
C THR A 19 5.56 -4.53 14.66
N PRO A 20 6.70 -5.24 14.71
CA PRO A 20 7.32 -5.62 15.99
C PRO A 20 7.56 -4.45 16.95
N ASP A 21 7.84 -3.26 16.42
CA ASP A 21 8.12 -2.04 17.20
C ASP A 21 6.88 -1.13 17.35
N GLY A 22 5.68 -1.70 17.20
CA GLY A 22 4.40 -1.01 17.25
C GLY A 22 3.87 -0.58 15.88
N ASN A 23 2.72 0.10 15.87
CA ASN A 23 2.06 0.49 14.63
C ASN A 23 2.89 1.55 13.88
N LYS A 24 3.11 1.34 12.58
CA LYS A 24 3.77 2.30 11.68
C LYS A 24 2.80 2.77 10.61
N GLU A 25 2.97 4.01 10.17
CA GLU A 25 2.15 4.59 9.10
C GLU A 25 2.74 4.26 7.73
N ALA A 26 1.84 3.87 6.83
CA ALA A 26 2.17 3.52 5.45
C ALA A 26 1.08 4.05 4.52
N ARG A 27 1.43 4.25 3.25
CA ARG A 27 0.53 4.67 2.18
C ARG A 27 0.13 3.45 1.34
N VAL A 28 -1.15 3.27 1.07
CA VAL A 28 -1.63 2.24 0.14
C VAL A 28 -1.24 2.61 -1.30
N VAL A 29 -0.43 1.76 -1.94
CA VAL A 29 0.12 2.00 -3.29
C VAL A 29 -0.32 0.96 -4.32
N MET A 30 -0.89 -0.18 -3.91
CA MET A 30 -1.56 -1.11 -4.82
C MET A 30 -2.71 -1.84 -4.13
N LEU A 31 -3.82 -2.03 -4.85
CA LEU A 31 -4.97 -2.82 -4.40
C LEU A 31 -4.94 -4.21 -5.05
N GLY A 32 -5.02 -5.28 -4.27
CA GLY A 32 -4.92 -6.64 -4.81
C GLY A 32 -6.10 -7.10 -5.65
N ASP A 33 -7.31 -6.56 -5.42
CA ASP A 33 -8.51 -6.97 -6.15
C ASP A 33 -8.60 -6.36 -7.54
N SER A 34 -8.31 -5.06 -7.68
CA SER A 34 -8.29 -4.38 -8.99
C SER A 34 -6.93 -4.36 -9.67
N ARG A 35 -5.84 -4.56 -8.91
CA ARG A 35 -4.45 -4.30 -9.32
C ARG A 35 -4.15 -2.84 -9.66
N ASP A 36 -5.04 -1.92 -9.32
CA ASP A 36 -4.78 -0.49 -9.44
C ASP A 36 -3.60 -0.11 -8.53
N HIS A 37 -2.73 0.78 -9.00
CA HIS A 37 -1.54 1.20 -8.27
C HIS A 37 -1.13 2.66 -8.55
N LEU A 38 -0.33 3.25 -7.65
CA LEU A 38 0.22 4.60 -7.77
C LEU A 38 1.73 4.56 -8.03
N GLU A 39 2.18 5.16 -9.13
CA GLU A 39 3.58 5.54 -9.37
C GLU A 39 4.61 4.50 -8.91
N LEU A 40 4.35 3.22 -9.22
CA LEU A 40 5.29 2.13 -8.94
C LEU A 40 6.17 1.89 -10.16
N ASP A 41 7.40 1.47 -9.89
CA ASP A 41 8.35 1.07 -10.92
C ASP A 41 7.76 -0.06 -11.79
N PRO A 42 7.82 0.05 -13.14
CA PRO A 42 7.26 -0.97 -14.03
C PRO A 42 7.82 -2.37 -13.82
N ASP A 43 9.12 -2.51 -13.53
CA ASP A 43 9.75 -3.81 -13.31
C ASP A 43 9.26 -4.42 -11.99
N PHE A 44 8.99 -3.59 -10.98
CA PHE A 44 8.36 -4.01 -9.73
C PHE A 44 6.93 -4.53 -9.95
N ILE A 45 6.14 -3.85 -10.79
CA ILE A 45 4.78 -4.30 -11.14
C ILE A 45 4.84 -5.61 -11.92
N GLU A 46 5.74 -5.72 -12.90
CA GLU A 46 5.91 -6.95 -13.68
C GLU A 46 6.28 -8.12 -12.77
N TRP A 47 7.17 -7.91 -11.81
CA TRP A 47 7.52 -8.90 -10.80
C TRP A 47 6.31 -9.36 -9.97
N ILE A 48 5.51 -8.43 -9.45
CA ILE A 48 4.30 -8.75 -8.66
C ILE A 48 3.32 -9.60 -9.47
N VAL A 49 3.09 -9.23 -10.73
CA VAL A 49 2.13 -9.90 -11.61
C VAL A 49 2.63 -11.27 -12.02
N ARG A 50 3.90 -11.37 -12.45
CA ARG A 50 4.52 -12.62 -12.92
C ARG A 50 4.56 -13.67 -11.83
N ASP A 51 4.97 -13.28 -10.62
CA ASP A 51 5.15 -14.20 -9.50
C ASP A 51 3.84 -14.38 -8.69
N ASN A 52 2.75 -13.73 -9.12
CA ASN A 52 1.40 -13.75 -8.51
C ASN A 52 1.42 -13.56 -6.99
N ILE A 53 2.20 -12.58 -6.53
CA ILE A 53 2.52 -12.37 -5.11
C ILE A 53 1.36 -11.72 -4.36
N LEU A 54 0.50 -10.99 -5.07
CA LEU A 54 -0.59 -10.24 -4.47
C LEU A 54 -1.94 -10.96 -4.62
N ALA A 55 -2.44 -11.50 -3.51
CA ALA A 55 -3.80 -12.02 -3.44
C ALA A 55 -4.84 -10.89 -3.57
N SER A 56 -6.06 -11.23 -3.99
CA SER A 56 -7.15 -10.26 -4.12
C SER A 56 -7.61 -9.65 -2.79
N THR A 57 -7.15 -10.18 -1.66
CA THR A 57 -7.41 -9.69 -0.30
C THR A 57 -6.25 -8.86 0.26
N SER A 58 -5.21 -8.63 -0.53
CA SER A 58 -3.97 -8.00 -0.08
C SER A 58 -3.75 -6.63 -0.72
N ILE A 59 -2.92 -5.83 -0.09
CA ILE A 59 -2.43 -4.55 -0.59
C ILE A 59 -0.91 -4.53 -0.63
N PHE A 60 -0.35 -3.65 -1.46
CA PHE A 60 0.97 -3.10 -1.18
C PHE A 60 0.85 -1.74 -0.50
N VAL A 61 1.73 -1.53 0.47
CA VAL A 61 1.93 -0.25 1.12
C VAL A 61 3.37 0.21 0.97
N GLU A 62 3.57 1.52 0.96
CA GLU A 62 4.86 2.20 1.09
C GLU A 62 4.95 2.81 2.49
N TRP A 63 5.99 2.50 3.27
CA TRP A 63 6.16 3.12 4.58
C TRP A 63 6.39 4.63 4.46
N LEU A 64 5.74 5.43 5.30
CA LEU A 64 5.99 6.88 5.34
C LEU A 64 7.24 7.26 6.15
N GLY A 65 7.76 6.32 6.94
CA GLY A 65 8.97 6.47 7.74
C GLY A 65 9.99 5.38 7.43
N ALA A 66 10.83 5.05 8.42
CA ALA A 66 11.80 3.98 8.30
C ALA A 66 11.11 2.63 8.09
N ASN A 67 11.56 1.85 7.09
CA ASN A 67 11.10 0.49 6.85
C ASN A 67 11.46 -0.40 8.06
N PRO A 68 10.48 -0.91 8.83
CA PRO A 68 10.74 -1.82 9.94
C PRO A 68 11.28 -3.19 9.49
N PHE A 69 11.16 -3.51 8.20
CA PHE A 69 11.58 -4.77 7.61
C PHE A 69 12.72 -4.59 6.59
N ALA A 70 13.48 -3.48 6.67
CA ALA A 70 14.60 -3.24 5.79
C ALA A 70 15.59 -4.42 5.77
N HIS A 71 15.85 -4.96 4.58
CA HIS A 71 16.80 -6.07 4.41
C HIS A 71 17.66 -5.87 3.15
N LYS A 72 18.79 -6.58 3.10
CA LYS A 72 19.71 -6.60 1.93
C LYS A 72 19.67 -7.91 1.14
N ASN A 73 18.77 -8.83 1.48
CA ASN A 73 18.68 -10.13 0.82
C ASN A 73 17.91 -10.00 -0.51
N PRO A 74 18.54 -10.29 -1.67
CA PRO A 74 17.92 -10.12 -2.99
C PRO A 74 16.83 -11.16 -3.32
N LYS A 75 16.61 -12.15 -2.45
CA LYS A 75 15.52 -13.14 -2.61
C LYS A 75 14.14 -12.63 -2.16
N PHE A 76 14.11 -11.52 -1.44
CA PHE A 76 12.87 -10.86 -1.04
C PHE A 76 12.55 -9.71 -2.00
N ALA A 77 11.40 -9.07 -1.81
CA ALA A 77 10.94 -7.99 -2.68
C ALA A 77 12.07 -6.96 -2.94
N PRO A 78 12.20 -6.46 -4.18
CA PRO A 78 13.23 -5.51 -4.58
C PRO A 78 13.38 -4.38 -3.55
N VAL A 79 14.63 -4.06 -3.25
CA VAL A 79 15.07 -3.14 -2.20
C VAL A 79 14.26 -1.85 -2.28
N GLY A 80 13.31 -1.68 -1.36
CA GLY A 80 12.35 -0.59 -1.40
C GLY A 80 11.68 -0.40 -0.05
N ASN A 81 10.86 0.65 0.03
CA ASN A 81 10.12 0.98 1.25
C ASN A 81 8.73 0.31 1.27
N TYR A 82 8.59 -0.84 0.61
CA TYR A 82 7.29 -1.46 0.34
C TYR A 82 7.08 -2.75 1.13
N MET A 83 5.82 -3.08 1.35
CA MET A 83 5.39 -4.35 1.92
C MET A 83 4.03 -4.75 1.36
N SER A 84 3.82 -6.05 1.13
CA SER A 84 2.48 -6.60 0.93
C SER A 84 1.87 -7.07 2.25
N THR A 85 0.59 -6.80 2.48
CA THR A 85 -0.16 -7.35 3.63
C THR A 85 -1.59 -7.66 3.26
N THR A 86 -2.23 -8.59 3.97
CA THR A 86 -3.68 -8.82 3.90
C THR A 86 -4.40 -7.64 4.54
N VAL A 87 -5.59 -7.32 4.01
CA VAL A 87 -6.50 -6.35 4.63
C VAL A 87 -7.41 -7.11 5.59
N ASP A 88 -7.20 -6.88 6.88
CA ASP A 88 -7.94 -7.49 8.00
C ASP A 88 -8.23 -6.43 9.08
N GLU A 89 -8.72 -6.86 10.25
CA GLU A 89 -9.07 -5.99 11.37
C GLU A 89 -7.90 -5.19 11.95
N HIS A 90 -6.65 -5.51 11.60
CA HIS A 90 -5.45 -4.84 12.10
C HIS A 90 -4.94 -3.72 11.19
N ILE A 91 -5.51 -3.59 9.97
CA ILE A 91 -5.18 -2.50 9.06
C ILE A 91 -6.15 -1.35 9.30
N HIS A 92 -5.67 -0.30 9.97
CA HIS A 92 -6.50 0.82 10.37
C HIS A 92 -6.30 2.02 9.46
N PHE A 93 -7.38 2.50 8.85
CA PHE A 93 -7.41 3.78 8.14
C PHE A 93 -7.07 4.94 9.08
N VAL A 94 -6.13 5.80 8.68
CA VAL A 94 -5.72 7.01 9.43
C VAL A 94 -6.27 8.25 8.76
N SER A 95 -5.93 8.43 7.48
CA SER A 95 -6.35 9.59 6.72
C SER A 95 -6.30 9.30 5.23
N ARG A 96 -7.08 10.07 4.49
CA ARG A 96 -6.99 10.23 3.05
C ARG A 96 -6.81 11.72 2.85
N ALA A 97 -5.88 12.15 2.00
CA ALA A 97 -5.93 13.53 1.55
C ALA A 97 -7.36 13.73 1.00
N ALA A 98 -8.12 14.68 1.58
CA ALA A 98 -9.34 15.10 0.91
C ALA A 98 -8.94 15.36 -0.55
N ALA A 99 -9.71 14.89 -1.52
CA ALA A 99 -9.46 15.18 -2.92
C ALA A 99 -9.44 16.71 -3.09
N GLN A 100 -8.30 17.33 -2.84
CA GLN A 100 -8.15 18.77 -2.81
C GLN A 100 -7.97 19.14 -4.27
N LEU A 101 -9.04 19.71 -4.82
CA LEU A 101 -8.93 20.93 -5.61
C LEU A 101 -8.07 20.82 -6.89
N PHE A 102 -8.18 19.73 -7.65
CA PHE A 102 -7.79 19.76 -9.08
C PHE A 102 -8.87 20.35 -10.00
N ASN A 103 -9.97 20.89 -9.45
CA ASN A 103 -10.96 21.70 -10.19
C ASN A 103 -10.80 23.20 -9.95
N GLN A 104 -9.58 23.72 -9.99
CA GLN A 104 -9.32 25.14 -10.22
C GLN A 104 -8.15 25.32 -11.20
N ALA A 105 -8.40 25.01 -12.47
CA ALA A 105 -7.80 25.68 -13.62
C ALA A 105 -8.50 25.24 -14.93
N ASP A 106 -9.83 25.34 -14.96
CA ASP A 106 -10.56 25.49 -16.22
C ASP A 106 -11.20 26.88 -16.20
N ARG A 107 -10.42 27.87 -16.68
CA ARG A 107 -10.81 28.99 -17.57
C ARG A 107 -9.77 30.10 -17.57
#